data_AF-A0A2V5LT06-F1
#
_entry.id   AF-A0A2V5LT06-F1
#
_cell.length_a   1.000
_cell.length_b   1.000
_cell.length_c   1.000
_cell.angle_alpha   90.00
_cell.angle_beta   90.00
_cell.angle_gamma   90.00
#
_symmetry.space_group_name_H-M   'P 1'
#
loop_
_entity.id
_entity.type
_entity.pdbx_description
1 polymer ?
#
loop_
_entity_poly.entity_id
_entity_poly.type
_entity_poly.pdbx_seq_one_letter_code
_entity_poly.pdbx_strand_id
1 'polypeptide(L)'
;LATDAVAGIQDMGAAGLTCSTCETASRGGSGVEIDLAKVPKREPGMTAYEILLSESQERMLIIAKRGKENIVCETFAKWDVACAEIGRVTDDGMMRVRNNGSVAAEIPAKPLAEEAPLYEREATKPTAAWTDDTDLQNRIATQSTVDALNSLLADPTIASKNWVYRQYDHTVRTGTVVKPGSDAAVFYIREADKIVAATTDCNSLYCALEPREGGRIAVAEAARNLTCSGAHPLAVTDNLNFGNPYKPENFWQLREAVEGIAEACRAFGTPVVGGNVSLYNESPAGVVDPTPTVAMVGLIDNEKHVTTQWFKKEGDVIILAGSDGGTASGDSGYNTAGERGYSLGASRFLKVCFGKKIGPVPKLDLKLEIAVQSAVGNLIRLGLLRSAHDCSEGGLAVALAECCFNPDASLGAQIDLCSNGPANREEDASRKYAAATEQNRLLETCAILFNEAQSRIIVTCDPENAEQILSQLKYIPHARIGSVIKSELRISVKGENLGWPVAELHELWWNSIRRAVETDSEPIPSL
;
A
#
# COMPACT_ATOMS: atom_id res chain seq x y z
N LEU A 1 -15.84 27.81 -10.90
CA LEU A 1 -16.87 26.75 -11.08
C LEU A 1 -18.26 27.23 -10.68
N ALA A 2 -18.49 27.69 -9.44
CA ALA A 2 -19.81 28.19 -9.00
C ALA A 2 -20.42 29.32 -9.85
N THR A 3 -19.58 30.17 -10.46
CA THR A 3 -20.00 31.26 -11.36
C THR A 3 -20.30 30.81 -12.79
N ASP A 4 -20.13 29.53 -13.10
CA ASP A 4 -20.26 28.97 -14.45
C ASP A 4 -19.39 29.69 -15.51
N ALA A 5 -18.26 30.26 -15.09
CA ALA A 5 -17.36 31.03 -15.96
C ALA A 5 -16.26 30.18 -16.64
N VAL A 6 -16.01 28.97 -16.14
CA VAL A 6 -14.92 28.09 -16.57
C VAL A 6 -15.50 26.88 -17.31
N ALA A 7 -14.94 26.58 -18.49
CA ALA A 7 -15.27 25.42 -19.29
C ALA A 7 -14.31 24.24 -19.06
N GLY A 8 -13.05 24.51 -18.70
CA GLY A 8 -12.04 23.50 -18.44
C GLY A 8 -10.86 24.05 -17.65
N ILE A 9 -10.17 23.16 -16.95
CA ILE A 9 -8.97 23.45 -16.15
C ILE A 9 -7.99 22.31 -16.40
N GLN A 10 -6.72 22.65 -16.59
CA GLN A 10 -5.65 21.68 -16.80
C GLN A 10 -4.40 22.16 -16.08
N ASP A 11 -3.80 21.30 -15.28
CA ASP A 11 -2.52 21.57 -14.63
C ASP A 11 -1.37 21.51 -15.64
N MET A 12 -0.27 22.17 -15.30
CA MET A 12 0.91 22.26 -16.17
C MET A 12 2.09 21.57 -15.51
N GLY A 13 2.24 20.28 -15.82
CA GLY A 13 3.36 19.44 -15.40
C GLY A 13 4.39 19.24 -16.52
N ALA A 14 4.71 17.97 -16.79
CA ALA A 14 5.68 17.58 -17.80
C ALA A 14 5.35 18.16 -19.19
N ALA A 15 6.38 18.65 -19.88
CA ALA A 15 6.27 19.36 -21.16
C ALA A 15 5.38 20.63 -21.15
N GLY A 16 5.00 21.15 -19.97
CA GLY A 16 4.52 22.51 -19.76
C GLY A 16 3.30 22.92 -20.61
N LEU A 17 3.45 24.04 -21.35
CA LEU A 17 2.39 24.57 -22.22
C LEU A 17 2.08 23.63 -23.37
N THR A 18 3.07 22.90 -23.88
CA THR A 18 2.87 21.97 -24.99
C THR A 18 1.84 20.91 -24.64
N CYS A 19 2.08 20.19 -23.53
CA CYS A 19 1.18 19.13 -23.07
C CYS A 19 -0.20 19.69 -22.72
N SER A 20 -0.24 20.68 -21.82
CA SER A 20 -1.52 21.23 -21.32
C SER A 20 -2.42 21.77 -22.43
N THR A 21 -1.87 22.48 -23.42
CA THR A 21 -2.69 23.01 -24.54
C THR A 21 -3.10 21.91 -25.52
N CYS A 22 -2.20 21.00 -25.87
CA CYS A 22 -2.50 19.90 -26.79
C CYS A 22 -3.54 18.93 -26.23
N GLU A 23 -3.37 18.48 -24.98
CA GLU A 23 -4.30 17.55 -24.33
C GLU A 23 -5.68 18.17 -24.09
N THR A 24 -5.72 19.46 -23.76
CA THR A 24 -7.00 20.18 -23.59
C THR A 24 -7.73 20.29 -24.92
N ALA A 25 -7.02 20.63 -26.00
CA ALA A 25 -7.59 20.69 -27.34
C ALA A 25 -8.09 19.32 -27.81
N SER A 26 -7.28 18.26 -27.64
CA SER A 26 -7.66 16.89 -28.02
C SER A 26 -8.92 16.41 -27.29
N ARG A 27 -8.91 16.46 -25.95
CA ARG A 27 -10.05 15.99 -25.13
C ARG A 27 -11.32 16.83 -25.32
N GLY A 28 -11.16 18.10 -25.67
CA GLY A 28 -12.27 18.99 -26.01
C GLY A 28 -12.84 18.80 -27.41
N GLY A 29 -12.19 18.00 -28.28
CA GLY A 29 -12.55 17.90 -29.70
C GLY A 29 -12.41 19.23 -30.44
N SER A 30 -11.46 20.07 -30.02
CA SER A 30 -11.28 21.45 -30.47
C SER A 30 -9.82 21.70 -30.90
N GLY A 31 -9.55 22.90 -31.39
CA GLY A 31 -8.18 23.43 -31.51
C GLY A 31 -7.87 24.47 -30.44
N VAL A 32 -6.63 24.95 -30.40
CA VAL A 32 -6.18 26.00 -29.50
C VAL A 32 -5.14 26.87 -30.19
N GLU A 33 -5.30 28.19 -30.11
CA GLU A 33 -4.32 29.17 -30.58
C GLU A 33 -3.82 29.98 -29.39
N ILE A 34 -2.51 29.92 -29.10
CA ILE A 34 -1.86 30.71 -28.05
C ILE A 34 -0.80 31.65 -28.63
N ASP A 35 -0.52 32.76 -27.94
CA ASP A 35 0.56 33.70 -28.23
C ASP A 35 1.56 33.76 -27.08
N LEU A 36 2.77 33.25 -27.32
CA LEU A 36 3.87 33.21 -26.35
C LEU A 36 4.34 34.61 -25.94
N ALA A 37 4.00 35.66 -26.69
CA ALA A 37 4.28 37.04 -26.27
C ALA A 37 3.44 37.46 -25.06
N LYS A 38 2.26 36.84 -24.87
CA LYS A 38 1.33 37.12 -23.76
C LYS A 38 1.57 36.25 -22.53
N VAL A 39 2.34 35.18 -22.66
CA VAL A 39 2.68 34.29 -21.55
C VAL A 39 3.57 35.04 -20.57
N PRO A 40 3.22 35.12 -19.26
CA PRO A 40 4.09 35.68 -18.25
C PRO A 40 5.41 34.92 -18.17
N LYS A 41 6.53 35.65 -18.21
CA LYS A 41 7.88 35.07 -18.23
C LYS A 41 8.66 35.55 -17.00
N ARG A 42 9.35 34.63 -16.35
CA ARG A 42 10.29 34.97 -15.28
C ARG A 42 11.63 35.46 -15.83
N GLU A 43 12.05 34.89 -16.96
CA GLU A 43 13.35 35.15 -17.56
C GLU A 43 13.19 35.90 -18.90
N PRO A 44 13.92 37.00 -19.11
CA PRO A 44 13.90 37.69 -20.39
C PRO A 44 14.63 36.86 -21.46
N GLY A 45 14.22 37.02 -22.73
CA GLY A 45 14.94 36.42 -23.86
C GLY A 45 14.69 34.93 -24.10
N MET A 46 13.78 34.29 -23.35
CA MET A 46 13.39 32.90 -23.60
C MET A 46 12.87 32.71 -25.04
N THR A 47 13.38 31.68 -25.69
CA THR A 47 12.94 31.22 -27.02
C THR A 47 11.54 30.61 -26.96
N ALA A 48 10.89 30.48 -28.12
CA ALA A 48 9.58 29.82 -28.20
C ALA A 48 9.63 28.37 -27.66
N TYR A 49 10.72 27.66 -27.93
CA TYR A 49 10.96 26.30 -27.45
C TYR A 49 11.03 26.25 -25.92
N GLU A 50 11.83 27.12 -25.30
CA GLU A 50 11.97 27.18 -23.84
C GLU A 50 10.66 27.57 -23.15
N ILE A 51 9.89 28.52 -23.71
CA ILE A 51 8.60 28.91 -23.14
C ILE A 51 7.60 27.74 -23.18
N LEU A 52 7.56 27.01 -24.30
CA LEU A 52 6.63 25.90 -24.51
C LEU A 52 6.90 24.71 -23.59
N LEU A 53 8.15 24.30 -23.49
CA LEU A 53 8.58 23.09 -22.77
C LEU A 53 9.04 23.38 -21.33
N SER A 54 9.01 24.63 -20.89
CA SER A 54 9.30 24.94 -19.49
C SER A 54 8.33 24.20 -18.58
N GLU A 55 8.88 23.52 -17.57
CA GLU A 55 8.17 22.86 -16.48
C GLU A 55 8.21 23.70 -15.19
N SER A 56 8.19 25.03 -15.35
CA SER A 56 8.01 25.93 -14.20
C SER A 56 6.77 25.53 -13.39
N GLN A 57 6.90 25.48 -12.08
CA GLN A 57 5.88 24.95 -11.17
C GLN A 57 4.72 25.96 -10.95
N GLU A 58 3.67 25.51 -10.26
CA GLU A 58 2.50 26.31 -9.86
C GLU A 58 1.76 27.04 -11.00
N ARG A 59 1.66 26.40 -12.18
CA ARG A 59 0.92 26.95 -13.33
C ARG A 59 -0.31 26.11 -13.66
N MET A 60 -1.33 26.79 -14.18
CA MET A 60 -2.61 26.21 -14.53
C MET A 60 -3.13 26.85 -15.82
N LEU A 61 -3.62 26.04 -16.76
CA LEU A 61 -4.34 26.49 -17.94
C LEU A 61 -5.84 26.50 -17.66
N ILE A 62 -6.47 27.66 -17.82
CA ILE A 62 -7.92 27.85 -17.59
C ILE A 62 -8.59 28.19 -18.92
N ILE A 63 -9.63 27.43 -19.28
CA ILE A 63 -10.49 27.73 -20.42
C ILE A 63 -11.72 28.46 -19.90
N ALA A 64 -11.78 29.78 -20.08
CA ALA A 64 -12.95 30.58 -19.76
C ALA A 64 -14.03 30.44 -20.83
N LYS A 65 -15.31 30.49 -20.43
CA LYS A 65 -16.42 30.62 -21.38
C LYS A 65 -16.36 32.01 -22.02
N ARG A 66 -16.59 32.08 -23.33
CA ARG A 66 -16.59 33.34 -24.08
C ARG A 66 -17.53 34.37 -23.46
N GLY A 67 -17.03 35.58 -23.22
CA GLY A 67 -17.75 36.68 -22.58
C GLY A 67 -17.77 36.63 -21.05
N LYS A 68 -17.13 35.63 -20.43
CA LYS A 68 -16.99 35.49 -18.96
C LYS A 68 -15.52 35.57 -18.50
N GLU A 69 -14.61 35.98 -19.36
CA GLU A 69 -13.16 36.07 -19.11
C GLU A 69 -12.87 36.99 -17.93
N ASN A 70 -13.51 38.16 -17.88
CA ASN A 70 -13.34 39.13 -16.79
C ASN A 70 -13.72 38.55 -15.43
N ILE A 71 -14.77 37.71 -15.35
CA ILE A 71 -15.18 37.06 -14.09
C ILE A 71 -14.06 36.15 -13.58
N VAL A 72 -13.37 35.45 -14.48
CA VAL A 72 -12.23 34.61 -14.13
C VAL A 72 -11.07 35.48 -13.62
N CYS A 73 -10.67 36.50 -14.39
CA CYS A 73 -9.58 37.40 -14.01
C CYS A 73 -9.83 38.12 -12.68
N GLU A 74 -11.05 38.65 -12.45
CA GLU A 74 -11.43 39.29 -11.19
C GLU A 74 -11.39 38.31 -10.01
N THR A 75 -11.76 37.04 -10.23
CA THR A 75 -11.65 36.01 -9.21
C THR A 75 -10.21 35.77 -8.81
N PHE A 76 -9.28 35.65 -9.77
CA PHE A 76 -7.86 35.48 -9.47
C PHE A 76 -7.24 36.73 -8.83
N ALA A 77 -7.62 37.92 -9.31
CA ALA A 77 -7.16 39.19 -8.75
C ALA A 77 -7.57 39.37 -7.27
N LYS A 78 -8.77 38.91 -6.89
CA LYS A 78 -9.22 38.92 -5.48
C LYS A 78 -8.28 38.13 -4.55
N TRP A 79 -7.58 37.12 -5.08
CA TRP A 79 -6.66 36.26 -4.33
C TRP A 79 -5.18 36.59 -4.61
N ASP A 80 -4.89 37.74 -5.23
CA ASP A 80 -3.54 38.17 -5.62
C ASP A 80 -2.79 37.14 -6.51
N VAL A 81 -3.54 36.36 -7.29
CA VAL A 81 -2.98 35.39 -8.23
C VAL A 81 -2.93 35.99 -9.63
N ALA A 82 -1.75 35.95 -10.26
CA ALA A 82 -1.58 36.46 -11.61
C ALA A 82 -2.35 35.61 -12.64
N CYS A 83 -3.07 36.27 -13.54
CA CYS A 83 -3.80 35.65 -14.64
C CYS A 83 -3.52 36.41 -15.94
N ALA A 84 -3.27 35.69 -17.04
CA ALA A 84 -3.02 36.28 -18.35
C ALA A 84 -3.84 35.55 -19.42
N GLU A 85 -4.55 36.30 -20.25
CA GLU A 85 -5.20 35.76 -21.44
C GLU A 85 -4.16 35.54 -22.53
N ILE A 86 -3.75 34.28 -22.73
CA ILE A 86 -2.69 33.93 -23.67
C ILE A 86 -3.20 33.48 -25.04
N GLY A 87 -4.50 33.25 -25.21
CA GLY A 87 -5.00 32.59 -26.42
C GLY A 87 -6.51 32.35 -26.44
N ARG A 88 -6.95 31.55 -27.40
CA ARG A 88 -8.36 31.19 -27.62
C ARG A 88 -8.50 29.74 -28.08
N VAL A 89 -9.66 29.15 -27.80
CA VAL A 89 -10.07 27.86 -28.38
C VAL A 89 -10.56 28.07 -29.82
N THR A 90 -10.20 27.14 -30.71
CA THR A 90 -10.61 27.10 -32.12
C THR A 90 -11.39 25.82 -32.42
N ASP A 91 -11.96 25.71 -33.62
CA ASP A 91 -12.76 24.56 -34.08
C ASP A 91 -12.06 23.75 -35.20
N ASP A 92 -10.80 24.08 -35.50
CA ASP A 92 -10.01 23.47 -36.57
C ASP A 92 -9.19 22.24 -36.14
N GLY A 93 -9.21 21.89 -34.84
CA GLY A 93 -8.47 20.74 -34.30
C GLY A 93 -6.95 20.94 -34.22
N MET A 94 -6.46 22.16 -34.45
CA MET A 94 -5.03 22.47 -34.49
C MET A 94 -4.55 23.05 -33.16
N MET A 95 -3.38 22.61 -32.69
CA MET A 95 -2.59 23.34 -31.71
C MET A 95 -1.68 24.33 -32.46
N ARG A 96 -2.00 25.62 -32.36
CA ARG A 96 -1.29 26.71 -33.02
C ARG A 96 -0.60 27.60 -31.98
N VAL A 97 0.71 27.71 -32.09
CA VAL A 97 1.52 28.54 -31.21
C VAL A 97 2.10 29.70 -32.00
N ARG A 98 1.79 30.93 -31.58
CA ARG A 98 2.33 32.16 -32.16
C ARG A 98 3.35 32.78 -31.21
N ASN A 99 4.29 33.52 -31.76
CA ASN A 99 5.21 34.36 -30.98
C ASN A 99 5.46 35.65 -31.76
N ASN A 100 5.05 36.79 -31.22
CA ASN A 100 5.16 38.10 -31.87
C ASN A 100 4.55 38.11 -33.29
N GLY A 101 3.39 37.49 -33.46
CA GLY A 101 2.65 37.44 -34.73
C GLY A 101 3.07 36.33 -35.70
N SER A 102 4.24 35.72 -35.53
CA SER A 102 4.72 34.59 -36.35
C SER A 102 4.26 33.24 -35.79
N VAL A 103 3.97 32.26 -36.65
CA VAL A 103 3.66 30.88 -36.23
C VAL A 103 4.97 30.19 -35.85
N ALA A 104 5.08 29.79 -34.58
CA ALA A 104 6.23 29.06 -34.04
C ALA A 104 6.03 27.54 -34.12
N ALA A 105 4.79 27.07 -33.97
CA ALA A 105 4.40 25.66 -34.14
C ALA A 105 2.93 25.57 -34.57
N GLU A 106 2.61 24.60 -35.43
CA GLU A 106 1.24 24.27 -35.83
C GLU A 106 1.15 22.78 -36.09
N ILE A 107 0.42 22.06 -35.23
CA ILE A 107 0.34 20.59 -35.26
C ILE A 107 -1.10 20.18 -34.93
N PRO A 108 -1.67 19.13 -35.58
CA PRO A 108 -2.94 18.55 -35.17
C PRO A 108 -2.90 18.09 -33.70
N ALA A 109 -3.84 18.55 -32.88
CA ALA A 109 -3.80 18.29 -31.43
C ALA A 109 -4.02 16.80 -31.11
N LYS A 110 -4.99 16.17 -31.77
CA LYS A 110 -5.35 14.77 -31.50
C LYS A 110 -4.21 13.77 -31.81
N PRO A 111 -3.58 13.80 -33.00
CA PRO A 111 -2.44 12.92 -33.28
C PRO A 111 -1.29 13.05 -32.28
N LEU A 112 -1.01 14.27 -31.79
CA LEU A 112 0.07 14.51 -30.83
C LEU A 112 -0.28 13.99 -29.42
N ALA A 113 -1.54 14.05 -29.00
CA ALA A 113 -1.98 13.65 -27.66
C ALA A 113 -2.35 12.16 -27.54
N GLU A 114 -2.99 11.57 -28.57
CA GLU A 114 -3.67 10.27 -28.44
C GLU A 114 -3.16 9.19 -29.40
N GLU A 115 -2.44 9.55 -30.46
CA GLU A 115 -2.07 8.62 -31.54
C GLU A 115 -0.58 8.27 -31.54
N ALA A 116 0.04 8.26 -30.35
CA ALA A 116 1.39 7.74 -30.18
C ALA A 116 1.45 6.25 -30.59
N PRO A 117 2.53 5.79 -31.27
CA PRO A 117 2.66 4.40 -31.67
C PRO A 117 2.60 3.44 -30.47
N LEU A 118 1.82 2.37 -30.61
CA LEU A 118 1.78 1.28 -29.64
C LEU A 118 2.86 0.25 -29.96
N TYR A 119 3.57 -0.22 -28.92
CA TYR A 119 4.65 -1.19 -29.06
C TYR A 119 4.22 -2.53 -28.46
N GLU A 120 4.32 -3.59 -29.26
CA GLU A 120 4.30 -4.97 -28.76
C GLU A 120 5.73 -5.40 -28.40
N ARG A 121 5.88 -6.13 -27.29
CA ARG A 121 7.18 -6.53 -26.76
C ARG A 121 7.17 -7.98 -26.33
N GLU A 122 8.31 -8.64 -26.51
CA GLU A 122 8.54 -9.97 -25.97
C GLU A 122 8.59 -9.92 -24.43
N ALA A 123 8.01 -10.94 -23.79
CA ALA A 123 7.97 -11.07 -22.34
C ALA A 123 8.42 -12.48 -21.95
N THR A 124 9.56 -12.57 -21.27
CA THR A 124 10.17 -13.86 -20.89
C THR A 124 10.33 -13.94 -19.39
N LYS A 125 9.79 -15.01 -18.79
CA LYS A 125 9.98 -15.26 -17.35
C LYS A 125 11.46 -15.54 -17.06
N PRO A 126 12.07 -14.90 -16.06
CA PRO A 126 13.43 -15.22 -15.65
C PRO A 126 13.57 -16.69 -15.26
N THR A 127 14.63 -17.35 -15.75
CA THR A 127 15.04 -18.70 -15.33
C THR A 127 15.85 -18.64 -14.04
N ALA A 128 15.19 -18.41 -12.91
CA ALA A 128 15.85 -18.56 -11.61
C ALA A 128 15.91 -20.05 -11.23
N ALA A 129 17.10 -20.56 -10.91
CA ALA A 129 17.27 -21.88 -10.31
C ALA A 129 16.95 -21.78 -8.81
N TRP A 130 15.93 -22.50 -8.36
CA TRP A 130 15.71 -22.73 -6.94
C TRP A 130 16.72 -23.78 -6.48
N THR A 131 17.65 -23.40 -5.62
CA THR A 131 18.55 -24.34 -4.95
C THR A 131 18.11 -24.48 -3.52
N ASP A 132 17.77 -25.71 -3.13
CA ASP A 132 17.54 -26.06 -1.73
C ASP A 132 18.81 -25.76 -0.93
N ASP A 133 18.72 -24.83 0.01
CA ASP A 133 19.87 -24.30 0.77
C ASP A 133 19.82 -24.88 2.19
N THR A 134 20.37 -26.10 2.35
CA THR A 134 20.43 -26.79 3.64
C THR A 134 21.21 -25.98 4.69
N ASP A 135 22.17 -25.16 4.28
CA ASP A 135 22.89 -24.25 5.20
C ASP A 135 21.95 -23.18 5.76
N LEU A 136 21.12 -22.58 4.90
CA LEU A 136 20.11 -21.62 5.33
C LEU A 136 19.12 -22.23 6.33
N GLN A 137 18.61 -23.44 6.08
CA GLN A 137 17.72 -24.12 7.01
C GLN A 137 18.38 -24.33 8.39
N ASN A 138 19.64 -24.75 8.41
CA ASN A 138 20.39 -24.91 9.64
C ASN A 138 20.56 -23.59 10.40
N ARG A 139 20.86 -22.49 9.67
CA ARG A 139 20.99 -21.15 10.27
C ARG A 139 19.68 -20.64 10.85
N ILE A 140 18.56 -20.81 10.14
CA ILE A 140 17.23 -20.44 10.65
C ILE A 140 16.94 -21.17 11.94
N ALA A 141 17.27 -22.46 11.99
CA ALA A 141 16.98 -23.29 13.14
C ALA A 141 17.89 -23.02 14.37
N THR A 142 18.86 -22.10 14.23
CA THR A 142 19.67 -21.55 15.34
C THR A 142 19.33 -20.09 15.67
N GLN A 143 18.40 -19.48 14.95
CA GLN A 143 18.00 -18.10 15.16
C GLN A 143 17.13 -17.97 16.41
N SER A 144 17.50 -17.05 17.29
CA SER A 144 16.68 -16.66 18.43
C SER A 144 15.40 -15.98 17.94
N THR A 145 14.25 -16.53 18.31
CA THR A 145 12.93 -15.99 17.99
C THR A 145 12.71 -14.61 18.62
N VAL A 146 13.25 -14.39 19.83
CA VAL A 146 13.21 -13.10 20.54
C VAL A 146 13.95 -12.03 19.74
N ASP A 147 15.15 -12.34 19.28
CA ASP A 147 15.97 -11.40 18.52
C ASP A 147 15.45 -11.20 17.10
N ALA A 148 14.79 -12.20 16.52
CA ALA A 148 14.15 -12.08 15.22
C ALA A 148 13.03 -11.04 15.23
N LEU A 149 12.13 -11.07 16.23
CA LEU A 149 11.07 -10.06 16.36
C LEU A 149 11.68 -8.65 16.55
N ASN A 150 12.71 -8.52 17.39
CA ASN A 150 13.41 -7.25 17.57
C ASN A 150 14.01 -6.74 16.26
N SER A 151 14.67 -7.61 15.49
CA SER A 151 15.28 -7.27 14.21
C SER A 151 14.22 -6.83 13.19
N LEU A 152 13.07 -7.52 13.16
CA LEU A 152 11.95 -7.17 12.29
C LEU A 152 11.34 -5.81 12.66
N LEU A 153 11.06 -5.55 13.93
CA LEU A 153 10.51 -4.27 14.39
C LEU A 153 11.49 -3.10 14.18
N ALA A 154 12.79 -3.39 14.10
CA ALA A 154 13.81 -2.39 13.79
C ALA A 154 13.99 -2.13 12.29
N ASP A 155 13.49 -3.02 11.42
CA ASP A 155 13.62 -2.87 9.97
C ASP A 155 12.77 -1.69 9.47
N PRO A 156 13.31 -0.76 8.66
CA PRO A 156 12.56 0.42 8.21
C PRO A 156 11.25 0.15 7.45
N THR A 157 11.08 -1.04 6.86
CA THR A 157 9.80 -1.43 6.25
C THR A 157 8.71 -1.62 7.30
N ILE A 158 9.03 -2.16 8.48
CA ILE A 158 8.08 -2.42 9.58
C ILE A 158 8.09 -1.29 10.61
N ALA A 159 9.26 -0.76 10.98
CA ALA A 159 9.45 0.27 11.99
C ALA A 159 8.50 1.47 11.79
N SER A 160 8.16 2.13 12.89
CA SER A 160 7.22 3.25 12.90
C SER A 160 7.62 4.34 11.91
N LYS A 161 6.68 4.75 11.07
CA LYS A 161 6.88 5.88 10.14
C LYS A 161 6.76 7.26 10.82
N ASN A 162 6.74 7.32 12.16
CA ASN A 162 6.53 8.57 12.90
C ASN A 162 7.58 9.64 12.63
N TRP A 163 8.83 9.24 12.40
CA TRP A 163 9.88 10.17 12.03
C TRP A 163 9.51 10.94 10.76
N VAL A 164 8.84 10.29 9.80
CA VAL A 164 8.35 10.92 8.56
C VAL A 164 7.14 11.80 8.85
N TYR A 165 6.05 11.24 9.36
CA TYR A 165 4.77 11.98 9.39
C TYR A 165 4.70 13.10 10.44
N ARG A 166 5.58 13.12 11.45
CA ARG A 166 5.66 14.24 12.41
C ARG A 166 6.24 15.53 11.83
N GLN A 167 6.81 15.46 10.63
CA GLN A 167 7.33 16.61 9.90
C GLN A 167 6.22 17.34 9.11
N TYR A 168 5.03 16.74 9.01
CA TYR A 168 3.90 17.27 8.26
C TYR A 168 2.73 17.62 9.18
N ASP A 169 1.97 18.64 8.80
CA ASP A 169 0.68 18.88 9.44
C ASP A 169 -0.34 17.80 9.04
N HIS A 170 -1.17 17.42 9.99
CA HIS A 170 -2.25 16.47 9.83
C HIS A 170 -3.55 17.00 10.46
N THR A 171 -3.68 18.31 10.65
CA THR A 171 -4.79 18.94 11.40
C THR A 171 -5.44 20.12 10.68
N VAL A 172 -4.81 20.70 9.67
CA VAL A 172 -5.34 21.80 8.85
C VAL A 172 -6.66 21.36 8.20
N ARG A 173 -7.64 22.27 8.24
CA ARG A 173 -9.07 22.03 7.92
C ARG A 173 -9.82 21.10 8.88
N THR A 174 -9.15 20.55 9.90
CA THR A 174 -9.75 19.78 11.02
C THR A 174 -10.64 18.63 10.56
N GLY A 175 -10.26 17.97 9.47
CA GLY A 175 -10.97 16.81 8.91
C GLY A 175 -10.43 15.46 9.38
N THR A 176 -9.21 15.40 9.91
CA THR A 176 -8.56 14.13 10.28
C THR A 176 -9.26 13.47 11.47
N VAL A 177 -9.71 12.23 11.28
CA VAL A 177 -10.35 11.39 12.30
C VAL A 177 -9.34 10.41 12.88
N VAL A 178 -8.58 9.73 12.03
CA VAL A 178 -7.47 8.86 12.43
C VAL A 178 -6.18 9.45 11.88
N LYS A 179 -5.24 9.72 12.79
CA LYS A 179 -3.91 10.25 12.44
C LYS A 179 -3.04 9.14 11.83
N PRO A 180 -1.96 9.50 11.11
CA PRO A 180 -1.03 8.52 10.55
C PRO A 180 -0.50 7.54 11.62
N GLY A 181 -0.34 6.27 11.24
CA GLY A 181 0.23 5.22 12.08
C GLY A 181 -0.64 3.99 12.30
N SER A 182 -1.93 4.02 11.93
CA SER A 182 -2.79 2.82 11.83
C SER A 182 -2.84 2.32 10.38
N ASP A 183 -3.52 1.19 10.13
CA ASP A 183 -3.71 0.56 8.81
C ASP A 183 -4.13 1.53 7.68
N ALA A 184 -4.99 2.52 7.97
CA ALA A 184 -5.35 3.55 6.99
C ALA A 184 -5.51 4.93 7.65
N ALA A 185 -5.30 5.99 6.85
CA ALA A 185 -5.67 7.34 7.24
C ALA A 185 -7.18 7.53 7.08
N VAL A 186 -7.83 8.15 8.06
CA VAL A 186 -9.28 8.44 8.01
C VAL A 186 -9.53 9.92 8.16
N PHE A 187 -10.31 10.50 7.26
CA PHE A 187 -10.63 11.93 7.24
C PHE A 187 -12.07 12.20 6.80
N TYR A 188 -12.65 13.24 7.37
CA TYR A 188 -13.99 13.73 7.10
C TYR A 188 -13.96 14.88 6.08
N ILE A 189 -14.59 14.66 4.94
CA ILE A 189 -14.78 15.65 3.88
C ILE A 189 -16.08 16.41 4.18
N ARG A 190 -15.95 17.58 4.82
CA ARG A 190 -17.07 18.40 5.31
C ARG A 190 -18.03 18.81 4.21
N GLU A 191 -17.51 19.16 3.05
CA GLU A 191 -18.29 19.62 1.90
C GLU A 191 -19.14 18.50 1.28
N ALA A 192 -18.74 17.25 1.48
CA ALA A 192 -19.45 16.07 0.98
C ALA A 192 -20.26 15.34 2.07
N ASP A 193 -20.06 15.68 3.35
CA ASP A 193 -20.57 14.93 4.50
C ASP A 193 -20.23 13.42 4.39
N LYS A 194 -18.92 13.15 4.23
CA LYS A 194 -18.39 11.79 4.04
C LYS A 194 -17.14 11.55 4.86
N ILE A 195 -17.05 10.38 5.49
CA ILE A 195 -15.84 9.88 6.13
C ILE A 195 -15.15 8.96 5.14
N VAL A 196 -13.93 9.31 4.74
CA VAL A 196 -13.12 8.60 3.76
C VAL A 196 -11.90 8.02 4.43
N ALA A 197 -11.53 6.81 4.04
CA ALA A 197 -10.28 6.17 4.40
C ALA A 197 -9.38 6.00 3.17
N ALA A 198 -8.07 6.10 3.35
CA ALA A 198 -7.08 5.89 2.30
C ALA A 198 -5.85 5.13 2.82
N THR A 199 -5.34 4.21 1.99
CA THR A 199 -4.13 3.42 2.24
C THR A 199 -3.30 3.26 0.96
N THR A 200 -2.04 2.86 1.11
CA THR A 200 -1.13 2.55 0.01
C THR A 200 -0.29 1.31 0.34
N ASP A 201 -0.28 0.33 -0.56
CA ASP A 201 0.27 -1.00 -0.27
C ASP A 201 1.05 -1.55 -1.46
N CYS A 202 2.20 -2.18 -1.17
CA CYS A 202 3.06 -2.83 -2.15
C CYS A 202 4.18 -3.63 -1.48
N ASN A 203 4.11 -4.96 -1.57
CA ASN A 203 5.27 -5.79 -1.26
C ASN A 203 6.13 -6.01 -2.51
N SER A 204 7.18 -5.21 -2.68
CA SER A 204 8.07 -5.29 -3.85
C SER A 204 8.87 -6.59 -3.92
N LEU A 205 9.09 -7.27 -2.78
CA LEU A 205 9.75 -8.58 -2.75
C LEU A 205 8.86 -9.66 -3.38
N TYR A 206 7.56 -9.65 -3.09
CA TYR A 206 6.61 -10.54 -3.75
C TYR A 206 6.55 -10.24 -5.25
N CYS A 207 6.51 -8.95 -5.61
CA CYS A 207 6.46 -8.54 -7.01
C CYS A 207 7.74 -8.90 -7.80
N ALA A 208 8.90 -8.89 -7.14
CA ALA A 208 10.17 -9.31 -7.74
C ALA A 208 10.21 -10.82 -8.02
N LEU A 209 9.70 -11.63 -7.09
CA LEU A 209 9.75 -13.10 -7.16
C LEU A 209 8.60 -13.69 -8.00
N GLU A 210 7.37 -13.23 -7.78
CA GLU A 210 6.17 -13.66 -8.48
C GLU A 210 5.25 -12.45 -8.78
N PRO A 211 5.54 -11.66 -9.84
CA PRO A 211 4.89 -10.36 -10.11
C PRO A 211 3.36 -10.42 -10.15
N ARG A 212 2.77 -11.46 -10.76
CA ARG A 212 1.31 -11.62 -10.79
C ARG A 212 0.71 -11.84 -9.41
N GLU A 213 1.37 -12.64 -8.58
CA GLU A 213 0.91 -12.86 -7.20
C GLU A 213 1.10 -11.61 -6.35
N GLY A 214 2.25 -10.94 -6.49
CA GLY A 214 2.54 -9.67 -5.81
C GLY A 214 1.54 -8.57 -6.15
N GLY A 215 1.17 -8.42 -7.44
CA GLY A 215 0.13 -7.46 -7.86
C GLY A 215 -1.25 -7.79 -7.30
N ARG A 216 -1.62 -9.08 -7.24
CA ARG A 216 -2.87 -9.52 -6.59
C ARG A 216 -2.88 -9.20 -5.08
N ILE A 217 -1.76 -9.45 -4.40
CA ILE A 217 -1.60 -9.21 -2.97
C ILE A 217 -1.66 -7.72 -2.65
N ALA A 218 -1.00 -6.85 -3.43
CA ALA A 218 -1.02 -5.40 -3.20
C ALA A 218 -2.45 -4.82 -3.18
N VAL A 219 -3.33 -5.29 -4.09
CA VAL A 219 -4.75 -4.90 -4.08
C VAL A 219 -5.51 -5.48 -2.88
N ALA A 220 -5.24 -6.75 -2.56
CA ALA A 220 -5.91 -7.42 -1.44
C ALA A 220 -5.57 -6.78 -0.09
N GLU A 221 -4.30 -6.46 0.13
CA GLU A 221 -3.79 -5.79 1.33
C GLU A 221 -4.37 -4.38 1.47
N ALA A 222 -4.38 -3.58 0.40
CA ALA A 222 -5.02 -2.27 0.41
C ALA A 222 -6.52 -2.35 0.77
N ALA A 223 -7.24 -3.32 0.21
CA ALA A 223 -8.64 -3.54 0.58
C ALA A 223 -8.80 -3.97 2.06
N ARG A 224 -7.85 -4.77 2.55
CA ARG A 224 -7.83 -5.28 3.93
C ARG A 224 -7.59 -4.17 4.93
N ASN A 225 -6.60 -3.29 4.68
CA ASN A 225 -6.28 -2.14 5.53
C ASN A 225 -7.44 -1.15 5.63
N LEU A 226 -8.14 -0.89 4.51
CA LEU A 226 -9.39 -0.14 4.53
C LEU A 226 -10.48 -0.83 5.36
N THR A 227 -10.64 -2.14 5.21
CA THR A 227 -11.61 -2.94 5.96
C THR A 227 -11.34 -2.91 7.46
N CYS A 228 -10.08 -3.09 7.89
CA CYS A 228 -9.65 -2.99 9.29
C CYS A 228 -9.92 -1.60 9.89
N SER A 229 -9.91 -0.57 9.06
CA SER A 229 -10.25 0.80 9.45
C SER A 229 -11.77 1.08 9.50
N GLY A 230 -12.59 0.09 9.10
CA GLY A 230 -14.05 0.17 9.04
C GLY A 230 -14.62 0.70 7.73
N ALA A 231 -13.78 0.90 6.71
CA ALA A 231 -14.18 1.40 5.41
C ALA A 231 -14.62 0.29 4.46
N HIS A 232 -15.39 0.67 3.44
CA HIS A 232 -15.68 -0.18 2.29
C HIS A 232 -14.78 0.25 1.14
N PRO A 233 -13.90 -0.64 0.65
CA PRO A 233 -13.10 -0.38 -0.54
C PRO A 233 -13.95 0.08 -1.73
N LEU A 234 -13.54 1.17 -2.39
CA LEU A 234 -14.31 1.76 -3.51
C LEU A 234 -13.54 1.80 -4.81
N ALA A 235 -12.29 2.27 -4.79
CA ALA A 235 -11.53 2.51 -6.01
C ALA A 235 -10.02 2.49 -5.74
N VAL A 236 -9.27 2.15 -6.79
CA VAL A 236 -7.81 2.05 -6.79
C VAL A 236 -7.20 3.12 -7.70
N THR A 237 -6.04 3.60 -7.32
CA THR A 237 -5.07 4.21 -8.24
C THR A 237 -3.73 3.52 -8.09
N ASP A 238 -3.05 3.26 -9.20
CA ASP A 238 -1.79 2.52 -9.22
C ASP A 238 -0.61 3.40 -9.64
N ASN A 239 0.53 3.21 -8.99
CA ASN A 239 1.80 3.82 -9.37
C ASN A 239 2.80 2.72 -9.72
N LEU A 240 2.93 2.44 -11.02
CA LEU A 240 3.73 1.36 -11.57
C LEU A 240 5.19 1.81 -11.73
N ASN A 241 6.11 1.23 -10.95
CA ASN A 241 7.55 1.52 -11.05
C ASN A 241 8.33 0.27 -11.47
N PHE A 242 8.85 0.29 -12.69
CA PHE A 242 9.53 -0.85 -13.31
C PHE A 242 10.81 -0.45 -14.04
N GLY A 243 11.65 -1.44 -14.32
CA GLY A 243 12.87 -1.29 -15.10
C GLY A 243 12.64 -0.95 -16.57
N ASN A 244 13.71 -1.02 -17.35
CA ASN A 244 13.64 -0.77 -18.80
C ASN A 244 12.80 -1.85 -19.52
N PRO A 245 11.68 -1.50 -20.18
CA PRO A 245 10.78 -2.46 -20.84
C PRO A 245 11.34 -3.03 -22.15
N TYR A 246 12.49 -2.56 -22.64
CA TYR A 246 13.16 -3.20 -23.79
C TYR A 246 13.78 -4.55 -23.43
N LYS A 247 13.96 -4.86 -22.15
CA LYS A 247 14.45 -6.16 -21.67
C LYS A 247 13.23 -7.09 -21.45
N PRO A 248 13.16 -8.27 -22.10
CA PRO A 248 11.99 -9.16 -22.02
C PRO A 248 11.59 -9.56 -20.61
N GLU A 249 12.54 -9.70 -19.70
CA GLU A 249 12.32 -10.06 -18.29
C GLU A 249 11.64 -8.92 -17.51
N ASN A 250 12.09 -7.69 -17.73
CA ASN A 250 11.50 -6.51 -17.10
C ASN A 250 10.09 -6.25 -17.63
N PHE A 251 9.88 -6.41 -18.94
CA PHE A 251 8.54 -6.29 -19.53
C PHE A 251 7.60 -7.41 -19.06
N TRP A 252 8.12 -8.62 -18.88
CA TRP A 252 7.38 -9.71 -18.25
C TRP A 252 6.92 -9.36 -16.83
N GLN A 253 7.81 -8.80 -16.00
CA GLN A 253 7.45 -8.36 -14.65
C GLN A 253 6.35 -7.30 -14.66
N LEU A 254 6.46 -6.28 -15.53
CA LEU A 254 5.43 -5.26 -15.72
C LEU A 254 4.09 -5.87 -16.09
N ARG A 255 4.08 -6.71 -17.14
CA ARG A 255 2.86 -7.35 -17.63
C ARG A 255 2.19 -8.19 -16.55
N GLU A 256 2.94 -9.10 -15.93
CA GLU A 256 2.37 -10.02 -14.93
C GLU A 256 1.86 -9.27 -13.69
N ALA A 257 2.55 -8.23 -13.23
CA ALA A 257 2.09 -7.40 -12.11
C ALA A 257 0.77 -6.67 -12.43
N VAL A 258 0.67 -6.07 -13.62
CA VAL A 258 -0.57 -5.41 -14.08
C VAL A 258 -1.72 -6.40 -14.22
N GLU A 259 -1.48 -7.60 -14.77
CA GLU A 259 -2.49 -8.66 -14.84
C GLU A 259 -2.95 -9.10 -13.44
N GLY A 260 -2.02 -9.19 -12.49
CA GLY A 260 -2.31 -9.51 -11.10
C GLY A 260 -3.21 -8.46 -10.43
N ILE A 261 -2.90 -7.17 -10.61
CA ILE A 261 -3.75 -6.07 -10.14
C ILE A 261 -5.14 -6.17 -10.78
N ALA A 262 -5.21 -6.36 -12.10
CA ALA A 262 -6.48 -6.44 -12.83
C ALA A 262 -7.35 -7.61 -12.34
N GLU A 263 -6.76 -8.77 -12.04
CA GLU A 263 -7.47 -9.92 -11.47
C GLU A 263 -8.07 -9.63 -10.10
N ALA A 264 -7.28 -9.07 -9.19
CA ALA A 264 -7.75 -8.73 -7.86
C ALA A 264 -8.83 -7.64 -7.92
N CYS A 265 -8.63 -6.57 -8.71
CA CYS A 265 -9.64 -5.53 -8.92
C CYS A 265 -10.96 -6.09 -9.43
N ARG A 266 -10.95 -7.02 -10.40
CA ARG A 266 -12.16 -7.71 -10.87
C ARG A 266 -12.82 -8.54 -9.77
N ALA A 267 -12.04 -9.24 -8.96
CA ALA A 267 -12.57 -10.07 -7.87
C ALA A 267 -13.22 -9.24 -6.76
N PHE A 268 -12.58 -8.14 -6.35
CA PHE A 268 -13.12 -7.21 -5.35
C PHE A 268 -14.21 -6.27 -5.91
N GLY A 269 -14.36 -6.18 -7.23
CA GLY A 269 -15.32 -5.27 -7.86
C GLY A 269 -14.91 -3.80 -7.76
N THR A 270 -13.61 -3.50 -7.72
CA THR A 270 -13.07 -2.13 -7.61
C THR A 270 -12.49 -1.68 -8.94
N PRO A 271 -12.84 -0.49 -9.46
CA PRO A 271 -12.22 0.09 -10.63
C PRO A 271 -10.86 0.73 -10.29
N VAL A 272 -9.94 0.69 -11.26
CA VAL A 272 -8.78 1.58 -11.30
C VAL A 272 -9.23 2.90 -11.93
N VAL A 273 -9.15 4.01 -11.18
CA VAL A 273 -9.69 5.32 -11.58
C VAL A 273 -8.64 6.32 -12.06
N GLY A 274 -7.37 5.96 -11.92
CA GLY A 274 -6.22 6.74 -12.37
C GLY A 274 -4.93 6.03 -12.00
N GLY A 275 -3.79 6.55 -12.43
CA GLY A 275 -2.50 5.97 -12.08
C GLY A 275 -1.33 6.68 -12.74
N ASN A 276 -0.14 6.15 -12.51
CA ASN A 276 1.12 6.61 -13.08
C ASN A 276 1.97 5.41 -13.49
N VAL A 277 2.76 5.56 -14.56
CA VAL A 277 3.70 4.54 -15.03
C VAL A 277 5.08 5.14 -15.17
N SER A 278 5.97 4.76 -14.25
CA SER A 278 7.39 5.07 -14.27
C SER A 278 8.18 3.85 -14.76
N LEU A 279 8.84 4.00 -15.90
CA LEU A 279 9.68 2.96 -16.51
C LEU A 279 11.15 3.41 -16.49
N TYR A 280 12.05 2.50 -16.86
CA TYR A 280 13.50 2.76 -16.89
C TYR A 280 14.10 3.06 -15.50
N ASN A 281 13.46 2.56 -14.43
CA ASN A 281 13.99 2.64 -13.07
C ASN A 281 15.13 1.64 -12.90
N GLU A 282 16.29 1.98 -13.44
CA GLU A 282 17.52 1.22 -13.34
C GLU A 282 18.74 2.14 -13.25
N SER A 283 19.78 1.65 -12.58
CA SER A 283 21.07 2.33 -12.45
C SER A 283 22.20 1.34 -12.76
N PRO A 284 23.47 1.77 -12.80
CA PRO A 284 24.59 0.83 -12.91
C PRO A 284 24.62 -0.24 -11.80
N ALA A 285 24.00 0.03 -10.64
CA ALA A 285 23.91 -0.92 -9.54
C ALA A 285 22.83 -2.01 -9.76
N GLY A 286 21.92 -1.82 -10.72
CA GLY A 286 20.87 -2.77 -11.05
C GLY A 286 19.51 -2.13 -11.31
N VAL A 287 18.55 -2.99 -11.58
CA VAL A 287 17.13 -2.65 -11.71
C VAL A 287 16.47 -2.61 -10.34
N VAL A 288 15.50 -1.72 -10.14
CA VAL A 288 14.67 -1.72 -8.92
C VAL A 288 13.86 -3.02 -8.83
N ASP A 289 13.51 -3.42 -7.60
CA ASP A 289 12.46 -4.43 -7.43
C ASP A 289 11.15 -3.88 -8.04
N PRO A 290 10.39 -4.67 -8.83
CA PRO A 290 9.08 -4.27 -9.34
C PRO A 290 8.19 -3.71 -8.23
N THR A 291 7.71 -2.48 -8.40
CA THR A 291 6.95 -1.78 -7.34
C THR A 291 5.67 -1.18 -7.92
N PRO A 292 4.64 -2.01 -8.16
CA PRO A 292 3.31 -1.58 -8.57
C PRO A 292 2.50 -1.12 -7.36
N THR A 293 2.77 0.08 -6.84
CA THR A 293 2.10 0.55 -5.63
C THR A 293 0.61 0.79 -5.86
N VAL A 294 -0.22 0.16 -5.04
CA VAL A 294 -1.68 0.32 -5.07
C VAL A 294 -2.07 1.29 -3.97
N ALA A 295 -2.66 2.42 -4.34
CA ALA A 295 -3.38 3.27 -3.41
C ALA A 295 -4.88 2.98 -3.54
N MET A 296 -5.57 2.87 -2.41
CA MET A 296 -7.01 2.57 -2.40
C MET A 296 -7.74 3.53 -1.47
N VAL A 297 -8.94 3.93 -1.90
CA VAL A 297 -9.85 4.75 -1.09
C VAL A 297 -11.11 3.98 -0.77
N GLY A 298 -11.67 4.24 0.40
CA GLY A 298 -12.91 3.64 0.88
C GLY A 298 -13.78 4.61 1.66
N LEU A 299 -15.04 4.24 1.84
CA LEU A 299 -16.02 5.04 2.59
C LEU A 299 -16.36 4.37 3.92
N ILE A 300 -16.48 5.17 4.98
CA ILE A 300 -17.00 4.74 6.27
C ILE A 300 -18.40 5.34 6.45
N ASP A 301 -19.40 4.48 6.65
CA ASP A 301 -20.81 4.91 6.73
C ASP A 301 -21.13 5.76 7.97
N ASN A 302 -20.43 5.52 9.08
CA ASN A 302 -20.69 6.18 10.36
C ASN A 302 -19.40 6.28 11.18
N GLU A 303 -19.22 7.38 11.91
CA GLU A 303 -18.06 7.61 12.78
C GLU A 303 -17.82 6.47 13.78
N LYS A 304 -18.89 5.85 14.29
CA LYS A 304 -18.78 4.71 15.23
C LYS A 304 -18.13 3.45 14.62
N HIS A 305 -18.04 3.36 13.29
CA HIS A 305 -17.41 2.25 12.59
C HIS A 305 -15.91 2.46 12.40
N VAL A 306 -15.40 3.67 12.66
CA VAL A 306 -13.97 3.96 12.57
C VAL A 306 -13.24 3.06 13.56
N THR A 307 -12.35 2.23 13.03
CA THR A 307 -11.61 1.22 13.79
C THR A 307 -10.11 1.46 13.60
N THR A 308 -9.31 1.13 14.60
CA THR A 308 -7.84 1.27 14.57
C THR A 308 -7.19 -0.04 15.01
N GLN A 309 -5.94 -0.28 14.62
CA GLN A 309 -5.22 -1.53 14.92
C GLN A 309 -5.02 -1.84 16.40
N TRP A 310 -4.87 -0.82 17.23
CA TRP A 310 -4.36 -0.99 18.60
C TRP A 310 -5.39 -1.58 19.56
N PHE A 311 -4.93 -2.46 20.45
CA PHE A 311 -5.72 -2.94 21.58
C PHE A 311 -6.20 -1.79 22.45
N LYS A 312 -7.46 -1.88 22.91
CA LYS A 312 -8.14 -0.76 23.60
C LYS A 312 -8.40 -1.01 25.08
N LYS A 313 -8.57 -2.27 25.51
CA LYS A 313 -8.95 -2.57 26.88
C LYS A 313 -8.37 -3.91 27.35
N GLU A 314 -7.82 -3.91 28.56
CA GLU A 314 -7.38 -5.12 29.25
C GLU A 314 -8.54 -6.10 29.43
N GLY A 315 -8.29 -7.39 29.22
CA GLY A 315 -9.27 -8.46 29.33
C GLY A 315 -10.09 -8.71 28.06
N ASP A 316 -9.97 -7.86 27.03
CA ASP A 316 -10.58 -8.13 25.72
C ASP A 316 -10.08 -9.46 25.14
N VAL A 317 -10.96 -10.17 24.45
CA VAL A 317 -10.63 -11.43 23.75
C VAL A 317 -9.96 -11.11 22.42
N ILE A 318 -8.86 -11.77 22.13
CA ILE A 318 -8.12 -11.66 20.86
C ILE A 318 -8.49 -12.84 19.97
N ILE A 319 -8.95 -12.53 18.76
CA ILE A 319 -9.37 -13.50 17.75
C ILE A 319 -8.55 -13.26 16.48
N LEU A 320 -8.01 -14.33 15.90
CA LEU A 320 -7.48 -14.34 14.54
C LEU A 320 -8.60 -14.73 13.59
N ALA A 321 -9.05 -13.82 12.74
CA ALA A 321 -9.93 -14.10 11.61
C ALA A 321 -9.07 -14.41 10.39
N GLY A 322 -9.24 -15.60 9.79
CA GLY A 322 -8.37 -16.11 8.75
C GLY A 322 -7.63 -17.38 9.13
N SER A 323 -6.84 -17.87 8.18
CA SER A 323 -5.99 -19.06 8.35
C SER A 323 -4.79 -18.74 9.25
N ASP A 324 -4.27 -19.71 10.00
CA ASP A 324 -2.99 -19.61 10.71
C ASP A 324 -1.77 -19.68 9.75
N GLY A 325 -2.02 -19.73 8.44
CA GLY A 325 -1.00 -19.86 7.40
C GLY A 325 -0.60 -21.31 7.10
N GLY A 326 -1.32 -22.29 7.67
CA GLY A 326 -1.02 -23.73 7.52
C GLY A 326 -1.93 -24.53 6.59
N THR A 327 -3.09 -24.02 6.16
CA THR A 327 -4.06 -24.83 5.41
C THR A 327 -4.50 -24.20 4.10
N ALA A 328 -3.96 -24.69 2.99
CA ALA A 328 -4.78 -24.88 1.80
C ALA A 328 -5.73 -26.05 2.10
N SER A 329 -7.01 -25.76 2.30
CA SER A 329 -8.06 -26.77 2.23
C SER A 329 -7.96 -27.47 0.87
N GLY A 330 -7.84 -28.80 0.90
CA GLY A 330 -7.70 -29.62 -0.30
C GLY A 330 -8.89 -29.46 -1.22
N ASP A 331 -8.67 -28.82 -2.36
CA ASP A 331 -9.34 -29.11 -3.64
C ASP A 331 -8.72 -28.33 -4.83
N SER A 332 -7.87 -27.33 -4.59
CA SER A 332 -7.09 -26.69 -5.66
C SER A 332 -5.82 -27.51 -5.94
N GLY A 333 -5.86 -28.33 -6.99
CA GLY A 333 -4.82 -29.28 -7.43
C GLY A 333 -3.47 -28.73 -7.86
N TYR A 334 -2.87 -27.82 -7.10
CA TYR A 334 -1.47 -27.42 -7.24
C TYR A 334 -0.77 -27.54 -5.89
N ASN A 335 -0.34 -28.77 -5.60
CA ASN A 335 0.54 -29.13 -4.50
C ASN A 335 1.55 -30.15 -5.05
N THR A 336 2.80 -29.73 -5.29
CA THR A 336 3.98 -30.60 -5.43
C THR A 336 5.21 -29.70 -5.30
N ALA A 337 6.20 -29.92 -4.42
CA ALA A 337 6.48 -31.05 -3.54
C ALA A 337 7.26 -30.54 -2.31
N GLY A 338 6.84 -30.96 -1.11
CA GLY A 338 7.62 -30.78 0.12
C GLY A 338 6.90 -29.99 1.21
N GLU A 339 6.02 -30.67 1.93
CA GLU A 339 5.61 -30.36 3.31
C GLU A 339 4.51 -29.31 3.55
N ARG A 340 3.65 -29.68 4.52
CA ARG A 340 2.55 -28.88 5.05
C ARG A 340 3.12 -27.84 6.01
N GLY A 341 2.59 -26.62 5.99
CA GLY A 341 2.71 -25.65 7.09
C GLY A 341 3.83 -24.63 6.93
N TYR A 342 3.50 -23.36 7.21
CA TYR A 342 4.45 -22.33 7.61
C TYR A 342 5.69 -22.14 6.69
N SER A 343 5.49 -21.64 5.45
CA SER A 343 6.63 -21.25 4.61
C SER A 343 7.12 -19.85 5.00
N LEU A 344 8.42 -19.72 5.28
CA LEU A 344 9.11 -18.44 5.45
C LEU A 344 9.52 -17.81 4.11
N GLY A 345 9.18 -18.44 2.98
CA GLY A 345 9.51 -17.96 1.65
C GLY A 345 9.01 -16.53 1.42
N ALA A 346 9.84 -15.74 0.75
CA ALA A 346 9.66 -14.33 0.44
C ALA A 346 9.41 -13.41 1.65
N SER A 347 9.54 -13.92 2.88
CA SER A 347 9.25 -13.15 4.08
C SER A 347 10.28 -12.05 4.36
N ARG A 348 9.83 -11.02 5.07
CA ARG A 348 10.70 -10.03 5.68
C ARG A 348 11.66 -10.67 6.68
N PHE A 349 11.27 -11.75 7.35
CA PHE A 349 12.15 -12.53 8.22
C PHE A 349 13.38 -13.06 7.48
N LEU A 350 13.21 -13.70 6.32
CA LEU A 350 14.36 -14.15 5.52
C LEU A 350 15.23 -12.99 5.04
N LYS A 351 14.61 -11.88 4.64
CA LYS A 351 15.33 -10.70 4.18
C LYS A 351 16.15 -10.05 5.30
N VAL A 352 15.57 -9.84 6.47
CA VAL A 352 16.17 -9.09 7.58
C VAL A 352 17.17 -9.95 8.35
N CYS A 353 16.78 -11.16 8.75
CA CYS A 353 17.62 -12.00 9.59
C CYS A 353 18.71 -12.75 8.81
N PHE A 354 18.53 -12.95 7.48
CA PHE A 354 19.44 -13.77 6.68
C PHE A 354 19.94 -13.10 5.40
N GLY A 355 19.45 -11.91 5.04
CA GLY A 355 19.82 -11.23 3.80
C GLY A 355 19.31 -11.93 2.54
N LYS A 356 18.25 -12.74 2.64
CA LYS A 356 17.77 -13.59 1.54
C LYS A 356 16.43 -13.08 0.98
N LYS A 357 16.38 -12.93 -0.34
CA LYS A 357 15.17 -12.64 -1.13
C LYS A 357 14.78 -13.87 -1.95
N ILE A 358 14.29 -14.92 -1.29
CA ILE A 358 14.02 -16.21 -1.93
C ILE A 358 12.60 -16.67 -1.61
N GLY A 359 11.95 -17.35 -2.55
CA GLY A 359 10.57 -17.82 -2.41
C GLY A 359 10.43 -19.21 -1.75
N PRO A 360 9.21 -19.77 -1.77
CA PRO A 360 8.04 -19.34 -2.56
C PRO A 360 7.35 -18.08 -2.01
N VAL A 361 6.63 -17.34 -2.86
CA VAL A 361 5.77 -16.21 -2.43
C VAL A 361 4.47 -16.78 -1.83
N PRO A 362 3.93 -16.21 -0.73
CA PRO A 362 2.65 -16.67 -0.18
C PRO A 362 1.52 -16.54 -1.19
N LYS A 363 0.68 -17.58 -1.27
CA LYS A 363 -0.45 -17.59 -2.20
C LYS A 363 -1.66 -16.88 -1.62
N LEU A 364 -2.36 -16.16 -2.48
CA LEU A 364 -3.62 -15.49 -2.20
C LEU A 364 -4.79 -16.30 -2.75
N ASP A 365 -5.70 -16.72 -1.88
CA ASP A 365 -7.05 -17.14 -2.26
C ASP A 365 -7.99 -15.93 -2.19
N LEU A 366 -8.34 -15.39 -3.36
CA LEU A 366 -9.20 -14.21 -3.44
C LEU A 366 -10.60 -14.45 -2.85
N LYS A 367 -11.14 -15.67 -2.91
CA LYS A 367 -12.46 -15.96 -2.34
C LYS A 367 -12.40 -15.93 -0.83
N LEU A 368 -11.37 -16.55 -0.25
CA LEU A 368 -11.14 -16.51 1.19
C LEU A 368 -10.88 -15.08 1.66
N GLU A 369 -10.03 -14.32 0.96
CA GLU A 369 -9.72 -12.94 1.28
C GLU A 369 -10.99 -12.07 1.34
N ILE A 370 -11.83 -12.12 0.30
CA ILE A 370 -13.10 -11.39 0.26
C ILE A 370 -14.02 -11.83 1.39
N ALA A 371 -14.08 -13.13 1.71
CA ALA A 371 -14.91 -13.64 2.80
C ALA A 371 -14.44 -13.15 4.17
N VAL A 372 -13.12 -13.16 4.43
CA VAL A 372 -12.51 -12.66 5.68
C VAL A 372 -12.79 -11.17 5.83
N GLN A 373 -12.49 -10.36 4.81
CA GLN A 373 -12.73 -8.91 4.84
C GLN A 373 -14.22 -8.59 5.01
N SER A 374 -15.10 -9.29 4.29
CA SER A 374 -16.55 -9.09 4.41
C SER A 374 -17.05 -9.41 5.82
N ALA A 375 -16.58 -10.51 6.41
CA ALA A 375 -16.97 -10.92 7.76
C ALA A 375 -16.49 -9.90 8.81
N VAL A 376 -15.23 -9.47 8.76
CA VAL A 376 -14.69 -8.46 9.68
C VAL A 376 -15.39 -7.12 9.50
N GLY A 377 -15.55 -6.64 8.26
CA GLY A 377 -16.28 -5.39 7.98
C GLY A 377 -17.73 -5.42 8.50
N ASN A 378 -18.42 -6.56 8.40
CA ASN A 378 -19.75 -6.74 9.00
C ASN A 378 -19.72 -6.60 10.53
N LEU A 379 -18.74 -7.22 11.20
CA LEU A 379 -18.59 -7.14 12.66
C LEU A 379 -18.30 -5.72 13.14
N ILE A 380 -17.50 -4.95 12.40
CA ILE A 380 -17.25 -3.52 12.66
C ILE A 380 -18.56 -2.72 12.55
N ARG A 381 -19.34 -2.91 11.48
CA ARG A 381 -20.64 -2.21 11.32
C ARG A 381 -21.65 -2.55 12.42
N LEU A 382 -21.59 -3.78 12.94
CA LEU A 382 -22.41 -4.20 14.08
C LEU A 382 -21.93 -3.63 15.41
N GLY A 383 -20.75 -2.99 15.47
CA GLY A 383 -20.15 -2.44 16.68
C GLY A 383 -19.65 -3.50 17.65
N LEU A 384 -19.30 -4.69 17.15
CA LEU A 384 -18.89 -5.83 17.98
C LEU A 384 -17.39 -5.85 18.27
N LEU A 385 -16.59 -5.16 17.44
CA LEU A 385 -15.13 -5.12 17.55
C LEU A 385 -14.66 -3.84 18.21
N ARG A 386 -13.56 -3.93 18.96
CA ARG A 386 -12.85 -2.78 19.56
C ARG A 386 -11.62 -2.36 18.76
N SER A 387 -10.95 -3.32 18.13
CA SER A 387 -9.82 -3.09 17.24
C SER A 387 -9.79 -4.16 16.14
N ALA A 388 -9.17 -3.82 15.02
CA ALA A 388 -8.89 -4.73 13.91
C ALA A 388 -7.58 -4.30 13.25
N HIS A 389 -6.69 -5.24 12.99
CA HIS A 389 -5.38 -5.03 12.36
C HIS A 389 -5.07 -6.20 11.44
N ASP A 390 -4.48 -5.94 10.29
CA ASP A 390 -4.10 -7.01 9.39
C ASP A 390 -2.77 -7.70 9.78
N CYS A 391 -2.48 -8.86 9.17
CA CYS A 391 -1.18 -9.53 9.35
C CYS A 391 -0.42 -9.59 8.02
N SER A 392 0.48 -8.64 7.79
CA SER A 392 1.29 -8.49 6.59
C SER A 392 2.78 -8.83 6.83
N GLU A 393 3.70 -7.88 6.60
CA GLU A 393 5.14 -8.06 6.72
C GLU A 393 5.58 -8.44 8.14
N GLY A 394 6.49 -9.41 8.23
CA GLY A 394 6.98 -9.93 9.51
C GLY A 394 6.01 -10.86 10.23
N GLY A 395 4.80 -11.06 9.70
CA GLY A 395 3.87 -12.09 10.14
C GLY A 395 3.13 -11.78 11.43
N LEU A 396 2.58 -12.84 12.04
CA LEU A 396 1.66 -12.73 13.18
C LEU A 396 2.31 -12.06 14.40
N ALA A 397 3.58 -12.33 14.67
CA ALA A 397 4.27 -11.74 15.83
C ALA A 397 4.44 -10.22 15.71
N VAL A 398 4.72 -9.73 14.50
CA VAL A 398 4.81 -8.28 14.24
C VAL A 398 3.44 -7.63 14.36
N ALA A 399 2.41 -8.18 13.73
CA ALA A 399 1.05 -7.68 13.83
C ALA A 399 0.56 -7.61 15.30
N LEU A 400 0.84 -8.65 16.11
CA LEU A 400 0.53 -8.65 17.54
C LEU A 400 1.30 -7.58 18.32
N ALA A 401 2.58 -7.35 18.00
CA ALA A 401 3.37 -6.29 18.60
C ALA A 401 2.82 -4.91 18.24
N GLU A 402 2.49 -4.68 16.97
CA GLU A 402 1.89 -3.42 16.52
C GLU A 402 0.54 -3.17 17.18
N CYS A 403 -0.31 -4.19 17.37
CA CYS A 403 -1.54 -4.06 18.16
C CYS A 403 -1.29 -3.58 19.61
N CYS A 404 -0.13 -3.87 20.20
CA CYS A 404 0.22 -3.47 21.57
C CYS A 404 0.60 -1.97 21.68
N PHE A 405 0.98 -1.33 20.57
CA PHE A 405 1.56 0.02 20.53
C PHE A 405 0.52 1.15 20.50
N ASN A 406 -0.58 1.00 21.24
CA ASN A 406 -1.61 2.02 21.33
C ASN A 406 -1.02 3.39 21.77
N PRO A 407 -1.18 4.47 20.98
CA PRO A 407 -0.64 5.79 21.30
C PRO A 407 -1.16 6.41 22.60
N ASP A 408 -2.37 6.05 23.02
CA ASP A 408 -3.02 6.61 24.21
C ASP A 408 -2.62 5.85 25.49
N ALA A 409 -2.45 4.53 25.39
CA ALA A 409 -2.05 3.67 26.49
C ALA A 409 -1.59 2.31 25.97
N SER A 410 -0.28 2.05 25.97
CA SER A 410 0.26 0.75 25.54
C SER A 410 -0.31 -0.40 26.39
N LEU A 411 -0.72 -1.46 25.71
CA LEU A 411 -1.26 -2.69 26.30
C LEU A 411 -0.42 -3.88 25.84
N GLY A 412 -0.50 -4.99 26.56
CA GLY A 412 0.12 -6.25 26.18
C GLY A 412 -0.88 -7.27 25.66
N ALA A 413 -0.38 -8.45 25.34
CA ALA A 413 -1.21 -9.60 24.97
C ALA A 413 -0.65 -10.90 25.54
N GLN A 414 -1.53 -11.76 26.00
CA GLN A 414 -1.22 -13.16 26.28
C GLN A 414 -1.84 -14.00 25.16
N ILE A 415 -0.98 -14.61 24.35
CA ILE A 415 -1.33 -15.38 23.17
C ILE A 415 -0.95 -16.84 23.40
N ASP A 416 -1.84 -17.73 22.97
CA ASP A 416 -1.61 -19.17 22.93
C ASP A 416 -1.93 -19.69 21.53
N LEU A 417 -0.88 -20.16 20.84
CA LEU A 417 -0.94 -20.72 19.50
C LEU A 417 -0.84 -22.25 19.51
N CYS A 418 -1.18 -22.90 20.63
CA CYS A 418 -1.41 -24.34 20.63
C CYS A 418 -2.52 -24.66 19.61
N SER A 419 -2.12 -25.27 18.50
CA SER A 419 -2.90 -25.61 17.32
C SER A 419 -4.40 -25.83 17.58
N ASN A 420 -5.27 -24.99 17.04
CA ASN A 420 -6.73 -25.11 17.10
C ASN A 420 -7.27 -26.16 16.10
N GLY A 421 -6.83 -27.41 16.25
CA GLY A 421 -7.26 -28.53 15.42
C GLY A 421 -8.42 -29.31 16.04
N PRO A 422 -8.96 -30.34 15.36
CA PRO A 422 -9.78 -31.32 16.06
C PRO A 422 -8.90 -32.08 17.07
N ALA A 423 -9.36 -32.20 18.33
CA ALA A 423 -8.64 -32.78 19.48
C ALA A 423 -7.85 -34.08 19.20
N ASN A 424 -8.36 -34.96 18.32
CA ASN A 424 -7.69 -36.23 17.99
C ASN A 424 -6.42 -36.07 17.12
N ARG A 425 -6.21 -34.92 16.45
CA ARG A 425 -4.99 -34.61 15.68
C ARG A 425 -3.98 -33.80 16.49
N GLU A 426 -4.43 -33.11 17.52
CA GLU A 426 -3.60 -32.26 18.39
C GLU A 426 -2.68 -33.09 19.29
N GLU A 427 -3.16 -34.22 19.81
CA GLU A 427 -2.32 -35.11 20.62
C GLU A 427 -1.14 -35.65 19.82
N ASP A 428 -1.33 -36.01 18.55
CA ASP A 428 -0.27 -36.55 17.70
C ASP A 428 0.72 -35.47 17.24
N ALA A 429 0.25 -34.26 16.90
CA ALA A 429 1.11 -33.14 16.52
C ALA A 429 1.93 -32.60 17.70
N SER A 430 1.31 -32.49 18.88
CA SER A 430 1.98 -32.06 20.11
C SER A 430 3.00 -33.10 20.59
N ARG A 431 2.69 -34.41 20.49
CA ARG A 431 3.67 -35.48 20.76
C ARG A 431 4.84 -35.46 19.79
N LYS A 432 4.61 -35.20 18.49
CA LYS A 432 5.68 -35.07 17.49
C LYS A 432 6.57 -33.84 17.74
N TYR A 433 5.99 -32.70 18.11
CA TYR A 433 6.75 -31.50 18.50
C TYR A 433 7.59 -31.75 19.76
N ALA A 434 6.99 -32.34 20.80
CA ALA A 434 7.68 -32.69 22.04
C ALA A 434 8.79 -33.75 21.84
N ALA A 435 8.71 -34.55 20.77
CA ALA A 435 9.75 -35.50 20.37
C ALA A 435 10.76 -34.92 19.36
N ALA A 436 10.50 -33.74 18.79
CA ALA A 436 11.39 -33.09 17.83
C ALA A 436 12.65 -32.55 18.52
N THR A 437 13.74 -32.46 17.75
CA THR A 437 14.97 -31.78 18.20
C THR A 437 14.67 -30.31 18.49
N GLU A 438 15.43 -29.71 19.41
CA GLU A 438 15.33 -28.27 19.73
C GLU A 438 15.41 -27.40 18.47
N GLN A 439 16.30 -27.76 17.56
CA GLN A 439 16.47 -27.12 16.26
C GLN A 439 15.18 -27.14 15.41
N ASN A 440 14.48 -28.28 15.32
CA ASN A 440 13.23 -28.38 14.57
C ASN A 440 12.09 -27.60 15.25
N ARG A 441 12.10 -27.49 16.58
CA ARG A 441 11.12 -26.68 17.31
C ARG A 441 11.28 -25.19 17.03
N LEU A 442 12.52 -24.68 17.10
CA LEU A 442 12.82 -23.28 16.78
C LEU A 442 12.44 -22.90 15.35
N LEU A 443 12.75 -23.78 14.38
CA LEU A 443 12.34 -23.59 12.99
C LEU A 443 10.82 -23.47 12.87
N GLU A 444 10.07 -24.38 13.49
CA GLU A 444 8.60 -24.35 13.46
C GLU A 444 8.03 -23.12 14.19
N THR A 445 8.60 -22.75 15.34
CA THR A 445 8.22 -21.53 16.09
C THR A 445 8.43 -20.27 15.24
N CYS A 446 9.60 -20.12 14.60
CA CYS A 446 9.86 -19.00 13.69
C CYS A 446 8.88 -18.98 12.53
N ALA A 447 8.57 -20.16 11.97
CA ALA A 447 7.65 -20.28 10.86
C ALA A 447 6.21 -19.91 11.24
N ILE A 448 5.74 -20.29 12.43
CA ILE A 448 4.41 -19.89 12.96
C ILE A 448 4.31 -18.38 13.16
N LEU A 449 5.37 -17.77 13.69
CA LEU A 449 5.35 -16.36 14.10
C LEU A 449 5.63 -15.40 12.96
N PHE A 450 6.53 -15.78 12.04
CA PHE A 450 7.08 -14.89 11.03
C PHE A 450 6.75 -15.31 9.60
N ASN A 451 5.92 -16.33 9.39
CA ASN A 451 5.35 -16.52 8.06
C ASN A 451 4.47 -15.33 7.68
N GLU A 452 4.58 -14.96 6.42
CA GLU A 452 3.69 -13.96 5.83
C GLU A 452 2.66 -14.73 5.01
N ALA A 453 1.40 -14.62 5.39
CA ALA A 453 0.29 -15.31 4.77
C ALA A 453 -0.90 -14.36 4.67
N GLN A 454 -1.63 -14.48 3.56
CA GLN A 454 -2.73 -13.59 3.23
C GLN A 454 -4.00 -13.95 4.01
N SER A 455 -4.97 -13.03 3.99
CA SER A 455 -6.30 -13.24 4.56
C SER A 455 -6.31 -13.49 6.07
N ARG A 456 -5.52 -12.70 6.82
CA ARG A 456 -5.40 -12.75 8.27
C ARG A 456 -5.64 -11.38 8.88
N ILE A 457 -6.54 -11.30 9.86
CA ILE A 457 -6.86 -10.09 10.60
C ILE A 457 -6.96 -10.44 12.09
N ILE A 458 -6.22 -9.72 12.93
CA ILE A 458 -6.34 -9.77 14.39
C ILE A 458 -7.47 -8.82 14.79
N VAL A 459 -8.46 -9.32 15.51
CA VAL A 459 -9.55 -8.50 16.06
C VAL A 459 -9.66 -8.66 17.57
N THR A 460 -10.09 -7.60 18.23
CA THR A 460 -10.44 -7.66 19.66
C THR A 460 -11.89 -7.33 19.94
N CYS A 461 -12.43 -7.93 20.98
CA CYS A 461 -13.80 -7.72 21.39
C CYS A 461 -13.98 -7.88 22.90
N ASP A 462 -15.08 -7.35 23.40
CA ASP A 462 -15.52 -7.60 24.76
C ASP A 462 -15.81 -9.11 24.95
N PRO A 463 -15.38 -9.75 26.06
CA PRO A 463 -15.62 -11.17 26.30
C PRO A 463 -17.08 -11.61 26.16
N GLU A 464 -18.05 -10.73 26.48
CA GLU A 464 -19.48 -11.02 26.34
C GLU A 464 -19.91 -11.20 24.87
N ASN A 465 -19.20 -10.58 23.93
CA ASN A 465 -19.50 -10.66 22.49
C ASN A 465 -18.75 -11.79 21.77
N ALA A 466 -17.79 -12.44 22.42
CA ALA A 466 -16.87 -13.38 21.77
C ALA A 466 -17.59 -14.54 21.07
N GLU A 467 -18.54 -15.19 21.76
CA GLU A 467 -19.30 -16.32 21.18
C GLU A 467 -20.16 -15.90 19.98
N GLN A 468 -20.77 -14.70 20.06
CA GLN A 468 -21.53 -14.15 18.93
C GLN A 468 -20.61 -13.91 17.73
N ILE A 469 -19.42 -13.35 17.95
CA ILE A 469 -18.44 -13.08 16.89
C ILE A 469 -17.97 -14.38 16.24
N LEU A 470 -17.56 -15.38 17.03
CA LEU A 470 -17.14 -16.69 16.51
C LEU A 470 -18.25 -17.35 15.67
N SER A 471 -19.52 -17.23 16.09
CA SER A 471 -20.66 -17.71 15.32
C SER A 471 -20.81 -17.01 13.96
N GLN A 472 -20.52 -15.71 13.87
CA GLN A 472 -20.54 -14.97 12.61
C GLN A 472 -19.36 -15.34 11.70
N LEU A 473 -18.22 -15.73 12.27
CA LEU A 473 -17.02 -16.16 11.54
C LEU A 473 -17.06 -17.63 11.09
N LYS A 474 -18.10 -18.40 11.42
CA LYS A 474 -18.18 -19.87 11.21
C LYS A 474 -17.90 -20.39 9.79
N TYR A 475 -17.98 -19.53 8.77
CA TYR A 475 -17.73 -19.89 7.36
C TYR A 475 -16.32 -19.56 6.88
N ILE A 476 -15.49 -18.95 7.71
CA ILE A 476 -14.07 -18.72 7.46
C ILE A 476 -13.24 -19.40 8.55
N PRO A 477 -11.97 -19.75 8.29
CA PRO A 477 -11.06 -20.13 9.36
C PRO A 477 -10.94 -19.00 10.37
N HIS A 478 -10.97 -19.33 11.65
CA HIS A 478 -10.82 -18.37 12.73
C HIS A 478 -10.42 -19.09 14.02
N ALA A 479 -9.83 -18.36 14.94
CA ALA A 479 -9.36 -18.88 16.22
C ALA A 479 -9.42 -17.81 17.30
N ARG A 480 -9.87 -18.17 18.51
CA ARG A 480 -9.54 -17.41 19.70
C ARG A 480 -8.08 -17.71 20.04
N ILE A 481 -7.24 -16.69 20.04
CA ILE A 481 -5.79 -16.86 20.22
C ILE A 481 -5.28 -16.28 21.54
N GLY A 482 -6.09 -15.52 22.28
CA GLY A 482 -5.62 -14.98 23.55
C GLY A 482 -6.50 -13.90 24.16
N SER A 483 -5.87 -13.06 24.97
CA SER A 483 -6.49 -11.91 25.63
C SER A 483 -5.52 -10.75 25.79
N VAL A 484 -6.05 -9.54 25.79
CA VAL A 484 -5.29 -8.31 26.06
C VAL A 484 -4.90 -8.25 27.54
N ILE A 485 -3.63 -7.96 27.82
CA ILE A 485 -3.08 -7.78 29.18
C ILE A 485 -2.38 -6.41 29.29
N LYS A 486 -1.67 -6.12 30.38
CA LYS A 486 -1.14 -4.76 30.63
C LYS A 486 0.12 -4.38 29.87
N SER A 487 1.22 -5.13 30.01
CA SER A 487 2.55 -4.55 29.71
C SER A 487 3.52 -5.45 28.97
N GLU A 488 3.14 -6.71 28.72
CA GLU A 488 4.01 -7.68 28.06
C GLU A 488 3.28 -8.31 26.87
N LEU A 489 4.01 -8.53 25.79
CA LEU A 489 3.60 -9.46 24.75
C LEU A 489 4.15 -10.83 25.13
N ARG A 490 3.26 -11.78 25.41
CA ARG A 490 3.59 -13.16 25.75
C ARG A 490 2.96 -14.08 24.73
N ILE A 491 3.78 -14.88 24.06
CA ILE A 491 3.31 -15.81 23.03
C ILE A 491 3.78 -17.21 23.41
N SER A 492 2.81 -18.11 23.62
CA SER A 492 3.04 -19.54 23.78
C SER A 492 2.87 -20.23 22.42
N VAL A 493 3.92 -20.92 21.94
CA VAL A 493 3.87 -21.73 20.72
C VAL A 493 4.17 -23.17 21.09
N LYS A 494 3.13 -24.02 21.08
CA LYS A 494 3.24 -25.46 21.39
C LYS A 494 4.04 -25.77 22.67
N GLY A 495 3.89 -24.92 23.70
CA GLY A 495 4.57 -25.04 24.99
C GLY A 495 5.90 -24.29 25.13
N GLU A 496 6.42 -23.69 24.07
CA GLU A 496 7.52 -22.72 24.15
C GLU A 496 6.95 -21.34 24.51
N ASN A 497 7.43 -20.74 25.61
CA ASN A 497 6.93 -19.45 26.09
C ASN A 497 7.92 -18.34 25.75
N LEU A 498 7.47 -17.39 24.96
CA LEU A 498 8.22 -16.20 24.57
C LEU A 498 7.58 -14.96 25.21
N GLY A 499 8.40 -13.98 25.57
CA GLY A 499 7.94 -12.79 26.27
C GLY A 499 8.79 -11.57 25.96
N TRP A 500 8.13 -10.43 25.75
CA TRP A 500 8.77 -9.13 25.53
C TRP A 500 8.06 -8.03 26.33
N PRO A 501 8.79 -7.15 27.02
CA PRO A 501 8.22 -5.91 27.53
C PRO A 501 7.74 -5.03 26.37
N VAL A 502 6.46 -4.67 26.34
CA VAL A 502 5.87 -3.85 25.25
C VAL A 502 6.60 -2.51 25.13
N ALA A 503 7.03 -1.93 26.26
CA ALA A 503 7.76 -0.67 26.27
C ALA A 503 9.09 -0.75 25.50
N GLU A 504 9.81 -1.87 25.58
CA GLU A 504 11.07 -2.07 24.87
C GLU A 504 10.84 -2.27 23.37
N LEU A 505 9.84 -3.07 23.01
CA LEU A 505 9.44 -3.26 21.60
C LEU A 505 8.99 -1.94 20.97
N HIS A 506 8.18 -1.16 21.68
CA HIS A 506 7.70 0.13 21.21
C HIS A 506 8.85 1.13 21.03
N GLU A 507 9.79 1.21 21.99
CA GLU A 507 10.96 2.09 21.89
C GLU A 507 11.80 1.76 20.65
N LEU A 508 12.05 0.48 20.43
CA LEU A 508 12.78 -0.02 19.26
C LEU A 508 12.06 0.32 17.97
N TRP A 509 10.79 -0.05 17.84
CA TRP A 509 9.97 0.19 16.66
C TRP A 509 9.80 1.69 16.36
N TRP A 510 9.59 2.52 17.39
CA TRP A 510 9.35 3.95 17.26
C TRP A 510 10.59 4.73 16.81
N ASN A 511 11.78 4.35 17.30
CA ASN A 511 13.00 5.14 17.08
C ASN A 511 13.91 4.61 15.98
N SER A 512 13.65 3.43 15.40
CA SER A 512 14.56 2.80 14.43
C SER A 512 14.85 3.63 13.18
N ILE A 513 13.83 4.23 12.55
CA ILE A 513 14.05 5.09 11.36
C ILE A 513 14.86 6.33 11.72
N ARG A 514 14.54 6.97 12.85
CA ARG A 514 15.30 8.12 13.34
C ARG A 514 16.78 7.77 13.52
N ARG A 515 17.06 6.65 14.20
CA ARG A 515 18.43 6.17 14.43
C ARG A 515 19.15 5.95 13.12
N ALA A 516 18.54 5.25 12.16
CA ALA A 516 19.15 4.99 10.85
C ALA A 516 19.53 6.29 10.11
N VAL A 517 18.61 7.26 10.07
CA VAL A 517 18.85 8.55 9.40
C VAL A 517 19.90 9.40 10.12
N GLU A 518 19.90 9.41 11.46
CA GLU A 518 20.87 10.18 12.25
C GLU A 518 22.27 9.53 12.27
N THR A 519 22.39 8.21 12.07
CA THR A 519 23.70 7.54 11.98
C THR A 519 24.35 7.64 10.61
N ASP A 520 23.55 7.76 9.54
CA ASP A 520 24.05 7.91 8.16
C ASP A 520 24.47 9.35 7.81
N SER A 521 24.28 10.31 8.72
CA SER A 521 24.81 11.66 8.50
C SER A 521 26.33 11.66 8.66
N GLU A 522 27.06 11.44 7.56
CA GLU A 522 28.22 12.29 7.31
C GLU A 522 27.75 13.75 7.42
N PRO A 523 28.51 14.64 8.08
CA PRO A 523 28.12 16.03 8.16
C PRO A 523 27.97 16.57 6.74
N ILE A 524 26.77 16.99 6.37
CA ILE A 524 26.53 17.75 5.14
C ILE A 524 27.50 18.93 5.19
N PRO A 525 28.48 19.02 4.28
CA PRO A 525 29.36 20.17 4.23
C PRO A 525 28.50 21.37 3.85
N SER A 526 28.28 22.26 4.82
CA SER A 526 27.66 23.59 4.70
C SER A 526 26.26 23.68 4.08
N LEU A 527 25.28 23.99 4.94
CA LEU A 527 24.36 25.09 4.65
C LEU A 527 24.98 26.40 5.13
#